data_AF-A0A963BH58-F1
#
_entry.id   AF-A0A963BH58-F1
#
_cell.length_a   1.000
_cell.length_b   1.000
_cell.length_c   1.000
_cell.angle_alpha   90.00
_cell.angle_beta   90.00
_cell.angle_gamma   90.00
#
_symmetry.space_group_name_H-M   'P 1'
#
loop_
_entity.id
_entity.type
_entity.pdbx_description
1 polymer ?
#
loop_
_entity_poly.entity_id
_entity_poly.type
_entity_poly.pdbx_seq_one_letter_code
_entity_poly.pdbx_strand_id
1 'polypeptide(L)'
;MAEELGEQTASPLEALEKANAYSFGKDSINIGIIMSYGTKNTVTAEQVGDAFVAEFRKRGVSARYYYYNTNRDGMAMSYRIGYTSLGPWNVDKAAQHVSEAVRMVEAAQRIHHTEPVSY
;
A
#
# COMPACT_ATOMS: atom_id res chain seq x y z
N MET A 1 -18.04 -7.15 11.39
CA MET A 1 -16.65 -7.58 11.60
C MET A 1 -15.76 -6.45 11.11
N ALA A 2 -14.88 -5.91 11.95
CA ALA A 2 -13.95 -4.86 11.50
C ALA A 2 -12.97 -5.50 10.52
N GLU A 3 -12.86 -4.95 9.32
CA GLU A 3 -11.88 -5.42 8.34
C GLU A 3 -10.48 -5.04 8.82
N GLU A 4 -9.60 -6.03 9.01
CA GLU A 4 -8.21 -5.78 9.40
C GLU A 4 -7.52 -4.88 8.37
N LEU A 5 -6.94 -3.77 8.84
CA LEU A 5 -6.32 -2.73 8.01
C LEU A 5 -4.97 -3.16 7.43
N GLY A 6 -4.37 -4.19 8.01
CA GLY A 6 -3.17 -4.81 7.48
C GLY A 6 -2.78 -6.10 8.16
N GLU A 7 -1.69 -6.68 7.67
CA GLU A 7 -1.28 -8.05 7.98
C GLU A 7 0.25 -8.16 8.09
N GLN A 8 0.73 -8.93 9.06
CA GLN A 8 2.13 -9.36 9.12
C GLN A 8 2.34 -10.56 8.19
N THR A 9 3.31 -10.48 7.28
CA THR A 9 3.68 -11.58 6.39
C THR A 9 4.99 -12.24 6.83
N ALA A 10 5.16 -13.50 6.46
CA ALA A 10 6.36 -14.25 6.79
C ALA A 10 7.58 -13.82 5.97
N SER A 11 7.36 -13.21 4.80
CA SER A 11 8.45 -12.83 3.89
C SER A 11 8.15 -11.58 3.05
N PRO A 12 9.20 -10.96 2.45
CA PRO A 12 9.02 -9.88 1.47
C PRO A 12 8.22 -10.31 0.24
N LEU A 13 8.40 -11.56 -0.20
CA LEU A 13 7.71 -12.11 -1.37
C LEU A 13 6.21 -12.22 -1.09
N GLU A 14 5.84 -12.74 0.07
CA GLU A 14 4.44 -12.86 0.47
C GLU A 14 3.77 -11.48 0.63
N ALA A 15 4.46 -10.49 1.19
CA ALA A 15 3.97 -9.12 1.25
C ALA A 15 3.69 -8.56 -0.15
N LEU A 16 4.60 -8.81 -1.10
CA LEU A 16 4.45 -8.37 -2.48
C LEU A 16 3.27 -9.04 -3.17
N GLU A 17 3.12 -10.36 -3.04
CA GLU A 17 2.02 -11.12 -3.62
C GLU A 17 0.66 -10.63 -3.10
N LYS A 18 0.53 -10.45 -1.79
CA LYS A 18 -0.69 -9.96 -1.15
C LYS A 18 -1.00 -8.51 -1.52
N ALA A 19 0.01 -7.63 -1.50
CA ALA A 19 -0.16 -6.23 -1.89
C ALA A 19 -0.57 -6.10 -3.37
N ASN A 20 0.02 -6.91 -4.26
CA ASN A 20 -0.37 -6.96 -5.66
C ASN A 20 -1.82 -7.43 -5.80
N ALA A 21 -2.18 -8.55 -5.19
CA ALA A 21 -3.54 -9.09 -5.24
C ALA A 21 -4.57 -8.08 -4.74
N TYR A 22 -4.28 -7.37 -3.65
CA TYR A 22 -5.16 -6.32 -3.12
C TYR A 22 -5.28 -5.11 -4.06
N SER A 23 -4.16 -4.72 -4.69
CA SER A 23 -4.12 -3.56 -5.60
C SER A 23 -4.96 -3.76 -6.86
N PHE A 24 -5.16 -5.00 -7.31
CA PHE A 24 -6.08 -5.40 -8.39
C PHE A 24 -7.49 -5.70 -7.85
N GLY A 25 -8.02 -4.86 -6.96
CA GLY A 25 -9.35 -5.07 -6.38
C GLY A 25 -10.41 -5.39 -7.42
N LYS A 26 -11.39 -6.24 -7.04
CA LYS A 26 -12.42 -6.79 -7.93
C LYS A 26 -13.19 -5.71 -8.70
N ASP A 27 -13.49 -4.59 -8.05
CA ASP A 27 -14.35 -3.52 -8.60
C ASP A 27 -13.59 -2.21 -8.85
N SER A 28 -12.38 -2.05 -8.29
CA SER A 28 -11.56 -0.85 -8.46
C SER A 28 -10.10 -1.11 -8.10
N ILE A 29 -9.20 -0.31 -8.67
CA ILE A 29 -7.78 -0.31 -8.28
C ILE A 29 -7.65 0.28 -6.88
N ASN A 30 -6.92 -0.45 -6.01
CA ASN A 30 -6.64 -0.09 -4.63
C ASN A 30 -5.13 0.10 -4.41
N ILE A 31 -4.75 0.55 -3.21
CA ILE A 31 -3.34 0.63 -2.80
C ILE A 31 -2.97 -0.51 -1.86
N GLY A 32 -2.02 -1.34 -2.28
CA GLY A 32 -1.30 -2.26 -1.39
C GLY A 32 -0.04 -1.57 -0.84
N ILE A 33 0.05 -1.39 0.47
CA ILE A 33 1.23 -0.80 1.11
C ILE A 33 2.13 -1.94 1.58
N ILE A 34 3.41 -1.94 1.20
CA ILE A 34 4.40 -2.91 1.69
C ILE A 34 5.33 -2.18 2.64
N MET A 35 5.56 -2.74 3.83
CA MET A 35 6.49 -2.20 4.83
C MET A 35 7.55 -3.23 5.19
N SER A 36 8.82 -2.90 4.96
CA SER A 36 9.95 -3.61 5.55
C SER A 36 10.23 -3.02 6.92
N TYR A 37 9.83 -3.70 7.99
CA TYR A 37 9.95 -3.21 9.35
C TYR A 37 11.22 -3.74 10.01
N GLY A 38 12.20 -2.85 10.18
CA GLY A 38 13.49 -3.16 10.77
C GLY A 38 13.57 -2.95 12.27
N THR A 39 14.80 -2.88 12.78
CA THR A 39 15.09 -2.59 14.19
C THR A 39 15.25 -1.08 14.44
N LYS A 40 15.29 -0.68 15.71
CA LYS A 40 15.48 0.72 16.16
C LYS A 40 14.39 1.71 15.70
N ASN A 41 13.18 1.20 15.46
CA ASN A 41 12.00 2.04 15.25
C ASN A 41 11.39 2.43 16.61
N THR A 42 10.93 3.68 16.72
CA THR A 42 10.25 4.21 17.93
C THR A 42 8.74 4.01 17.91
N VAL A 43 8.20 3.55 16.77
CA VAL A 43 6.79 3.30 16.49
C VAL A 43 6.63 1.91 15.91
N THR A 44 5.51 1.24 16.23
CA THR A 44 5.20 -0.10 15.70
C THR A 44 4.82 -0.08 14.22
N ALA A 45 4.94 -1.23 13.55
CA ALA A 45 4.55 -1.38 12.15
C ALA A 45 3.05 -1.09 11.96
N GLU A 46 2.21 -1.56 12.89
CA GLU A 46 0.76 -1.37 12.90
C GLU A 46 0.40 0.11 13.03
N GLN A 47 1.02 0.83 13.97
CA GLN A 47 0.77 2.27 14.14
C GLN A 47 1.06 3.06 12.87
N VAL A 48 2.15 2.72 12.17
CA VAL A 48 2.48 3.37 10.90
C VAL A 48 1.51 2.92 9.80
N GLY A 49 1.28 1.62 9.65
CA GLY A 49 0.36 1.06 8.66
C GLY A 49 -1.04 1.67 8.75
N ASP A 50 -1.62 1.69 9.95
CA ASP A 50 -2.92 2.28 10.23
C ASP A 50 -2.98 3.76 9.87
N ALA A 51 -1.94 4.52 10.19
CA ALA A 51 -1.87 5.95 9.87
C ALA A 51 -1.88 6.19 8.35
N PHE A 52 -1.11 5.41 7.59
CA PHE A 52 -1.10 5.53 6.13
C PHE A 52 -2.42 5.07 5.51
N VAL A 53 -2.99 3.95 5.97
CA VAL A 53 -4.31 3.48 5.51
C VAL A 53 -5.40 4.51 5.79
N ALA A 54 -5.41 5.10 6.99
CA ALA A 54 -6.36 6.16 7.33
C ALA A 54 -6.21 7.38 6.42
N GLU A 55 -4.97 7.76 6.07
CA GLU A 55 -4.72 8.90 5.20
C GLU A 55 -5.19 8.68 3.76
N PHE A 56 -5.00 7.48 3.21
CA PHE A 56 -5.57 7.12 1.91
C PHE A 56 -7.10 7.08 1.93
N ARG A 57 -7.69 6.51 2.99
CA ARG A 57 -9.15 6.42 3.14
C ARG A 57 -9.82 7.79 3.25
N LYS A 58 -9.22 8.75 3.95
CA LYS A 58 -9.71 10.15 3.99
C LYS A 58 -9.82 10.77 2.60
N ARG A 59 -9.03 10.30 1.65
CA ARG A 59 -8.97 10.78 0.27
C ARG A 59 -9.80 9.91 -0.68
N GLY A 60 -10.64 9.02 -0.15
CA GLY A 60 -11.52 8.15 -0.93
C GLY A 60 -10.82 6.95 -1.57
N VAL A 61 -9.58 6.65 -1.18
CA VAL A 61 -8.81 5.52 -1.74
C VAL A 61 -8.74 4.38 -0.74
N SER A 62 -9.18 3.20 -1.18
CA SER A 62 -9.04 1.95 -0.43
C SER A 62 -7.57 1.54 -0.37
N ALA A 63 -7.09 1.29 0.84
CA ALA A 63 -5.73 0.87 1.11
C ALA A 63 -5.69 -0.22 2.18
N ARG A 64 -4.70 -1.11 2.07
CA ARG A 64 -4.33 -2.11 3.07
C ARG A 64 -2.81 -2.23 3.15
N TYR A 65 -2.28 -2.45 4.34
CA TYR A 65 -0.83 -2.62 4.53
C TYR A 65 -0.43 -4.08 4.78
N TYR A 66 0.78 -4.41 4.38
CA TYR A 66 1.43 -5.71 4.57
C TYR A 66 2.84 -5.45 5.04
N TYR A 67 3.24 -6.04 6.15
CA TYR A 67 4.58 -5.81 6.69
C TYR A 67 5.32 -7.09 7.00
N TYR A 68 6.64 -7.04 6.86
CA TYR A 68 7.52 -8.13 7.26
C TYR A 68 8.70 -7.59 8.05
N ASN A 69 9.18 -8.39 9.00
CA ASN A 69 10.30 -8.01 9.85
C ASN A 69 11.64 -8.23 9.14
N THR A 70 12.59 -7.34 9.39
CA THR A 70 13.96 -7.41 8.87
C THR A 70 14.97 -7.05 9.95
N ASN A 71 16.21 -7.51 9.80
CA ASN A 71 17.31 -7.20 10.71
C ASN A 71 18.01 -5.86 10.38
N ARG A 72 17.53 -5.13 9.38
CA ARG A 72 18.06 -3.81 9.01
C ARG A 72 17.56 -2.74 9.97
N ASP A 73 18.29 -1.64 10.10
CA ASP A 73 17.84 -0.49 10.88
C ASP A 73 16.77 0.31 10.14
N GLY A 74 15.76 0.77 10.87
CA GLY A 74 14.70 1.66 10.37
C GLY A 74 13.58 0.91 9.66
N MET A 75 12.85 1.63 8.81
CA MET A 75 11.74 1.07 8.03
C MET A 75 11.79 1.63 6.60
N ALA A 76 11.41 0.80 5.64
CA ALA A 76 11.13 1.21 4.28
C ALA A 76 9.72 0.81 3.87
N MET A 77 9.12 1.59 2.99
CA MET A 77 7.73 1.46 2.56
C MET A 77 7.63 1.66 1.05
N SER A 78 6.76 0.90 0.40
CA SER A 78 6.39 1.08 -1.00
C SER A 78 4.87 0.96 -1.18
N TYR A 79 4.38 1.57 -2.25
CA TYR A 79 2.98 1.47 -2.66
C TYR A 79 2.86 0.64 -3.93
N ARG A 80 1.88 -0.26 -3.95
CA ARG A 80 1.49 -1.09 -5.07
C ARG A 80 0.14 -0.60 -5.59
N ILE A 81 0.10 -0.24 -6.86
CA ILE A 81 -1.07 0.32 -7.54
C ILE A 81 -1.20 -0.42 -8.87
N GLY A 82 -1.97 -1.51 -8.89
CA GLY A 82 -1.99 -2.44 -10.02
C GLY A 82 -0.57 -2.92 -10.36
N TYR A 83 -0.14 -2.70 -11.61
CA TYR A 83 1.20 -3.07 -12.08
C TYR A 83 2.31 -2.09 -11.64
N THR A 84 1.96 -0.96 -11.01
CA THR A 84 2.94 0.07 -10.67
C THR A 84 3.41 -0.03 -9.23
N SER A 85 4.71 0.24 -9.04
CA SER A 85 5.36 0.37 -7.74
C SER A 85 5.86 1.79 -7.53
N LEU A 86 5.64 2.31 -6.33
CA LEU A 86 6.25 3.56 -5.86
C LEU A 86 7.13 3.25 -4.65
N GLY A 87 8.38 3.74 -4.65
CA GLY A 87 9.37 3.44 -3.62
C GLY A 87 10.27 2.25 -3.96
N PRO A 88 10.98 1.68 -2.96
CA PRO A 88 10.83 1.90 -1.53
C PRO A 88 11.45 3.19 -0.99
N TRP A 89 10.86 3.73 0.07
CA TRP A 89 11.32 4.93 0.78
C TRP A 89 11.25 4.78 2.29
N ASN A 90 11.94 5.62 3.06
CA ASN A 90 11.66 5.73 4.49
C ASN A 90 10.26 6.34 4.74
N VAL A 91 9.82 6.32 5.99
CA VAL A 91 8.45 6.75 6.39
C VAL A 91 8.15 8.18 5.98
N ASP A 92 9.07 9.11 6.24
CA ASP A 92 8.86 10.54 5.95
C ASP A 92 8.69 10.78 4.45
N LYS A 93 9.55 10.16 3.64
CA LYS A 93 9.46 10.29 2.18
C LYS A 93 8.23 9.56 1.64
N ALA A 94 7.86 8.41 2.21
CA ALA A 94 6.60 7.74 1.86
C ALA A 94 5.39 8.65 2.12
N ALA A 95 5.36 9.38 3.24
CA ALA A 95 4.31 10.33 3.58
C ALA A 95 4.20 11.46 2.54
N GLN A 96 5.34 11.97 2.04
CA GLN A 96 5.38 12.99 0.99
C GLN A 96 4.80 12.50 -0.35
N HIS A 97 4.88 11.19 -0.62
CA HIS A 97 4.37 10.58 -1.86
C HIS A 97 2.93 10.05 -1.78
N VAL A 98 2.22 10.21 -0.66
CA VAL A 98 0.81 9.78 -0.53
C VAL A 98 -0.07 10.45 -1.59
N SER A 99 0.11 11.75 -1.83
CA SER A 99 -0.67 12.49 -2.83
C SER A 99 -0.41 12.02 -4.26
N GLU A 100 0.81 11.59 -4.56
CA GLU A 100 1.16 11.01 -5.86
C GLU A 100 0.48 9.65 -6.04
N ALA A 101 0.54 8.79 -5.03
CA ALA A 101 -0.13 7.49 -5.05
C ALA A 101 -1.65 7.60 -5.26
N VAL A 102 -2.32 8.56 -4.59
CA VAL A 102 -3.75 8.83 -4.81
C VAL A 102 -4.03 9.22 -6.28
N ARG A 103 -3.26 10.14 -6.86
CA ARG A 103 -3.43 10.55 -8.26
C ARG A 103 -3.25 9.38 -9.23
N MET A 104 -2.32 8.48 -8.94
CA MET A 104 -2.08 7.29 -9.76
C MET A 104 -3.24 6.30 -9.69
N VAL A 105 -3.82 6.09 -8.50
CA VAL A 105 -5.05 5.30 -8.36
C VAL A 105 -6.18 5.92 -9.15
N GLU A 106 -6.44 7.22 -9.00
CA GLU A 106 -7.50 7.91 -9.74
C GLU A 106 -7.29 7.85 -11.26
N ALA A 107 -6.04 7.93 -11.72
CA ALA A 107 -5.71 7.76 -13.13
C ALA A 107 -5.96 6.33 -13.61
N ALA A 108 -5.54 5.34 -12.83
CA ALA A 108 -5.69 3.94 -13.19
C ALA A 108 -7.17 3.50 -13.15
N GLN A 109 -7.94 3.94 -12.15
CA GLN A 109 -9.38 3.72 -12.06
C GLN A 109 -10.12 4.33 -13.25
N ARG A 110 -9.73 5.53 -13.72
CA ARG A 110 -10.31 6.13 -14.93
C ARG A 110 -10.11 5.25 -16.15
N ILE A 111 -8.90 4.72 -16.37
CA ILE A 111 -8.61 3.83 -17.51
C ILE A 111 -9.49 2.58 -17.46
N HIS A 112 -9.61 1.95 -16.28
CA HIS A 112 -10.43 0.75 -16.09
C HIS A 112 -11.94 1.02 -16.21
N HIS A 113 -12.43 2.22 -15.88
CA HIS A 113 -13.84 2.58 -16.05
C HIS A 113 -14.20 2.96 -17.49
N THR A 114 -13.24 3.36 -18.32
CA THR A 114 -13.46 3.80 -19.70
C THR A 114 -13.49 2.69 -20.76
N GLU A 115 -13.38 1.41 -20.38
CA GLU A 115 -13.52 0.29 -21.32
C GLU A 115 -14.93 -0.33 -21.29
N PRO A 116 -15.87 0.10 -22.15
CA PRO A 116 -16.82 -0.82 -22.72
C PRO A 116 -16.07 -1.60 -23.82
N VAL A 117 -15.62 -2.81 -23.51
CA VAL A 117 -15.24 -3.75 -24.57
C VAL A 117 -16.52 -4.18 -25.28
N SER A 118 -16.87 -3.47 -26.35
CA SER A 118 -17.85 -3.93 -27.33
C SER A 118 -17.12 -4.76 -28.37
N TYR A 119 -17.35 -6.08 -28.35
CA TYR A 119 -17.17 -6.97 -29.50
C TYR A 119 -18.53 -7.24 -30.14
#